data_AF-A0A8B6DTQ3-F1
#
_entry.id   AF-A0A8B6DTQ3-F1
#
_cell.length_a   1.000
_cell.length_b   1.000
_cell.length_c   1.000
_cell.angle_alpha   90.00
_cell.angle_beta   90.00
_cell.angle_gamma   90.00
#
_symmetry.space_group_name_H-M   'P 1'
#
loop_
_entity.id
_entity.type
_entity.pdbx_description
1 polymer ?
#
loop_
_entity_poly.entity_id
_entity_poly.type
_entity_poly.pdbx_seq_one_letter_code
_entity_poly.pdbx_strand_id
1 'polypeptide(L)' 'VFGFPDHYTDVGNIPVTKRRQMIGRAWSIPVVKKILNTLTDFFAVKNVEESSKV' A
#
# COMPACT_ATOMS: atom_id res chain seq x y z
N VAL A 1 -0.37 -10.47 -6.18
CA VAL A 1 0.03 -11.36 -5.05
C VAL A 1 0.05 -10.60 -3.73
N PHE A 2 0.96 -9.64 -3.53
CA PHE A 2 1.08 -8.89 -2.25
C PHE A 2 0.06 -7.76 -2.05
N GLY A 3 -0.88 -7.57 -3.00
CA GLY A 3 -1.91 -6.54 -2.93
C GLY A 3 -1.46 -5.13 -3.31
N PHE A 4 -0.25 -4.96 -3.85
CA PHE A 4 0.23 -3.66 -4.36
C PHE A 4 -0.56 -3.25 -5.61
N PRO A 5 -0.87 -1.95 -5.77
CA PRO A 5 -1.39 -1.40 -7.01
C PRO A 5 -0.47 -1.64 -8.20
N ASP A 6 -1.01 -1.49 -9.39
CA ASP A 6 -0.23 -1.54 -10.62
C ASP A 6 0.86 -0.46 -10.59
N HIS A 7 2.05 -0.81 -11.07
CA HIS A 7 3.22 0.08 -11.11
C HIS A 7 3.68 0.64 -9.75
N TYR A 8 3.27 0.07 -8.61
CA TYR A 8 3.62 0.61 -7.29
C TYR A 8 5.12 0.78 -7.03
N THR A 9 5.96 -0.11 -7.56
CA THR A 9 7.43 -0.03 -7.43
C THR A 9 8.12 0.55 -8.65
N ASP A 10 7.35 1.06 -9.62
CA ASP A 10 7.85 1.63 -10.87
C ASP A 10 8.18 3.12 -10.70
N VAL A 11 9.12 3.40 -9.79
CA VAL A 11 9.56 4.75 -9.47
C VAL A 11 11.01 4.95 -9.91
N GLY A 12 11.23 5.84 -10.87
CA GLY A 12 12.56 6.12 -11.43
C GLY A 12 13.18 4.92 -12.15
N ASN A 13 14.52 4.96 -12.36
CA ASN A 13 15.24 3.93 -13.11
C ASN A 13 15.78 2.81 -12.19
N ILE A 14 14.94 2.25 -11.32
CA ILE A 14 15.37 1.20 -10.38
C ILE A 14 15.52 -0.14 -11.12
N PRO A 15 16.71 -0.79 -11.06
CA PRO A 15 16.92 -2.09 -11.67
C PRO A 15 15.91 -3.13 -11.18
N VAL A 16 15.50 -4.04 -12.08
CA VAL A 16 14.50 -5.08 -11.79
C VAL A 16 14.88 -5.92 -10.56
N THR A 17 16.17 -6.25 -10.40
CA THR A 17 16.68 -7.00 -9.24
C THR A 17 16.41 -6.28 -7.93
N LYS A 18 16.65 -4.97 -7.89
CA LYS A 18 16.41 -4.14 -6.71
C LYS A 18 14.91 -4.02 -6.43
N ARG A 19 14.07 -3.91 -7.47
CA ARG A 19 12.60 -3.96 -7.34
C ARG A 19 12.12 -5.27 -6.70
N ARG A 20 12.64 -6.42 -7.15
CA ARG A 20 12.30 -7.73 -6.56
C ARG A 20 12.73 -7.84 -5.09
N GLN A 21 13.93 -7.37 -4.75
CA GLN A 21 14.41 -7.35 -3.36
C GLN A 21 13.52 -6.47 -2.47
N MET A 22 13.10 -5.30 -2.95
CA MET A 22 12.18 -4.42 -2.22
C MET A 22 10.84 -5.11 -1.97
N ILE A 23 10.24 -5.73 -2.99
CA ILE A 23 8.98 -6.45 -2.85
C ILE A 23 9.10 -7.60 -1.85
N GLY A 24 10.21 -8.36 -1.88
CA GLY A 24 10.46 -9.46 -0.95
C GLY A 24 10.66 -9.03 0.50
N ARG A 25 11.01 -7.77 0.75
CA ARG A 25 11.15 -7.18 2.10
C ARG A 25 9.89 -6.43 2.57
N ALA A 26 8.96 -6.15 1.66
CA ALA A 26 7.74 -5.41 1.97
C ALA A 26 6.68 -6.31 2.63
N TRP A 27 5.73 -5.70 3.31
CA TRP A 27 4.60 -6.42 3.90
C TRP A 27 3.46 -6.57 2.89
N SER A 28 2.69 -7.66 3.03
CA SER A 28 1.49 -7.87 2.24
C SER A 28 0.40 -6.88 2.66
N ILE A 29 -0.14 -6.13 1.70
CA ILE A 29 -1.18 -5.12 1.93
C ILE A 29 -2.42 -5.67 2.65
N PRO A 30 -3.02 -6.82 2.27
CA PRO A 30 -4.18 -7.34 3.01
C PRO A 30 -3.87 -7.63 4.48
N VAL A 31 -2.63 -7.98 4.82
CA VAL A 31 -2.23 -8.24 6.22
C VAL A 31 -2.14 -6.93 7.00
N VAL A 32 -1.40 -5.94 6.47
CA VAL A 32 -1.30 -4.61 7.09
C VAL A 32 -2.69 -3.99 7.25
N LYS A 33 -3.53 -4.09 6.20
CA LYS A 33 -4.90 -3.56 6.24
C LYS A 33 -5.72 -4.20 7.35
N LYS A 34 -5.63 -5.52 7.54
CA LYS A 34 -6.34 -6.21 8.63
C LYS A 34 -5.85 -5.79 10.02
N ILE A 35 -4.53 -5.62 10.20
CA ILE A 35 -3.95 -5.16 11.46
C ILE A 35 -4.44 -3.74 11.79
N LEU A 36 -4.39 -2.83 10.81
CA LEU A 36 -4.75 -1.43 11.02
C LEU A 36 -6.26 -1.19 11.02
N ASN A 37 -7.08 -2.13 10.54
CA ASN A 37 -8.53 -1.99 10.54
C ASN A 37 -9.11 -1.84 11.95
N THR A 38 -8.47 -2.40 12.98
CA THR A 38 -8.94 -2.23 14.37
C THR A 38 -8.88 -0.77 14.83
N LEU A 39 -8.02 0.05 14.22
CA LEU A 39 -7.92 1.47 14.57
C LEU A 39 -9.15 2.26 14.13
N THR A 40 -9.93 1.77 13.16
CA THR A 40 -11.13 2.48 12.69
C THR A 40 -12.21 2.60 13.77
N ASP A 41 -12.18 1.71 14.76
CA ASP A 41 -13.15 1.71 15.86
C ASP A 41 -12.79 2.75 16.94
N PHE A 42 -11.54 3.23 16.94
CA PHE A 42 -11.02 4.17 17.93
C PHE A 42 -10.81 5.59 17.39
N PHE A 43 -10.63 5.73 16.07
CA PHE A 43 -10.26 7.01 15.44
C PHE A 43 -11.27 7.41 14.36
N ALA A 44 -11.45 8.72 14.19
CA ALA A 44 -12.28 9.25 13.12
C ALA A 44 -11.71 8.86 11.75
N VAL A 45 -12.55 8.28 10.89
CA VAL A 45 -12.18 7.85 9.54
C VAL A 45 -12.60 8.92 8.54
N LYS A 46 -11.68 9.33 7.66
CA LYS A 46 -12.01 10.20 6.52
C LYS A 46 -12.69 9.36 5.43
N ASN A 47 -13.87 9.79 4.98
CA ASN A 47 -14.51 9.18 3.82
C ASN A 47 -13.70 9.52 2.56
N VAL A 48 -13.28 8.49 1.83
CA VAL A 48 -12.35 8.59 0.69
C VAL A 48 -12.97 9.32 -0.51
N GLU A 49 -14.29 9.46 -0.56
CA GLU A 49 -15.02 10.05 -1.70
C GLU A 49 -14.68 11.53 -1.96
N GLU A 50 -14.12 12.25 -0.99
CA GLU A 50 -13.79 13.68 -1.13
C GLU A 50 -12.41 13.95 -1.75
N SER A 51 -11.54 12.95 -1.91
CA SER A 51 -10.15 13.19 -2.34
C SER A 51 -9.93 13.14 -3.86
N SER A 52 -10.91 12.74 -4.65
CA SER A 52 -10.80 12.62 -6.12
C SER A 52 -11.20 13.88 -6.89
N LYS A 53 -11.47 15.00 -6.19
CA LYS A 53 -11.87 16.29 -6.78
C LYS A 53 -10.74 17.33 -6.87
N VAL A 54 -9.48 16.94 -6.69
CA VAL A 54 -8.33 17.85 -6.83
C VAL A 54 -7.41 17.34 -7.94
#